data_AF-A0A962QYT0-F1
#
_entry.id   AF-A0A962QYT0-F1
#
_cell.length_a   1.000
_cell.length_b   1.000
_cell.length_c   1.000
_cell.angle_alpha   90.00
_cell.angle_beta   90.00
_cell.angle_gamma   90.00
#
_symmetry.space_group_name_H-M   'P 1'
#
loop_
_entity.id
_entity.type
_entity.pdbx_description
1 polymer ?
#
loop_
_entity_poly.entity_id
_entity_poly.type
_entity_poly.pdbx_seq_one_letter_code
_entity_poly.pdbx_strand_id
1 'polypeptide(L)'
;ATEHQDHVVFLHNIQEGPANRSFGLQVARLAGIPAPVLAAAREKLRELEQGAREPTVPTRPGPSPAQVDLFSAAPPHPVVSAMEELQPDDLTPRQALEKLYELKGQLD
;
A
#
# COMPACT_ATOMS: atom_id res chain seq x y z
N ALA A 1 4.39 -18.63 -15.35
CA ALA A 1 4.65 -19.59 -14.25
C ALA A 1 3.33 -19.91 -13.56
N THR A 2 3.18 -21.08 -12.95
CA THR A 2 1.99 -21.43 -12.15
C THR A 2 2.39 -21.72 -10.72
N GLU A 3 1.49 -21.39 -9.78
CA GLU A 3 1.67 -21.67 -8.35
C GLU A 3 1.06 -23.04 -8.03
N HIS A 4 1.85 -23.90 -7.36
CA HIS A 4 1.40 -25.18 -6.83
C HIS A 4 1.99 -25.37 -5.44
N GLN A 5 1.13 -25.48 -4.41
CA GLN A 5 1.53 -25.81 -3.04
C GLN A 5 2.78 -25.04 -2.58
N ASP A 6 2.74 -23.70 -2.64
CA ASP A 6 3.85 -22.85 -2.22
C ASP A 6 5.13 -22.90 -3.11
N HIS A 7 5.10 -23.61 -4.24
CA HIS A 7 6.17 -23.67 -5.22
C HIS A 7 5.77 -23.03 -6.56
N VAL A 8 6.74 -22.43 -7.25
CA VAL A 8 6.58 -21.84 -8.58
C VAL A 8 7.10 -22.81 -9.64
N VAL A 9 6.26 -23.10 -10.64
CA VAL A 9 6.64 -23.93 -11.80
C VAL A 9 6.81 -23.02 -13.02
N PHE A 10 8.00 -23.07 -13.62
CA PHE A 10 8.33 -22.29 -14.82
C PHE A 10 7.95 -23.07 -16.08
N LEU A 11 6.93 -22.57 -16.79
CA LEU A 11 6.40 -23.20 -18.00
C LEU A 11 7.24 -22.93 -19.25
N HIS A 12 8.20 -21.99 -19.20
CA HIS A 12 9.08 -21.57 -20.32
C HIS A 12 8.34 -21.30 -21.64
N ASN A 13 7.08 -20.87 -21.55
CA ASN A 13 6.23 -20.56 -22.69
C ASN A 13 5.86 -19.08 -22.68
N ILE A 14 5.78 -18.48 -23.87
CA ILE A 14 5.42 -17.07 -24.07
C ILE A 14 3.93 -17.01 -24.40
N GLN A 15 3.22 -16.11 -23.72
CA GLN A 15 1.81 -15.82 -23.98
C GLN A 15 1.64 -14.32 -24.23
N GLU A 16 0.69 -13.97 -25.09
CA GLU A 16 0.34 -12.57 -25.34
C GLU A 16 -0.41 -11.97 -24.15
N GLY A 17 -0.15 -10.69 -23.87
CA GLY A 17 -0.75 -9.95 -22.77
C GLY A 17 0.08 -9.94 -21.47
N PRO A 18 -0.29 -9.07 -20.50
CA PRO A 18 0.44 -8.92 -19.25
C PRO A 18 0.19 -10.10 -18.29
N ALA A 19 1.14 -10.33 -17.39
CA ALA A 19 0.94 -11.28 -16.29
C ALA A 19 -0.13 -10.77 -15.31
N ASN A 20 -0.95 -11.68 -14.80
CA ASN A 20 -2.00 -11.35 -13.82
C ASN A 20 -1.50 -11.29 -12.37
N ARG A 21 -0.31 -11.83 -12.09
CA ARG A 21 0.28 -11.93 -10.75
C ARG A 21 1.81 -11.90 -10.79
N SER A 22 2.41 -11.35 -9.74
CA SER A 22 3.86 -11.36 -9.51
C SER A 22 4.27 -12.56 -8.66
N PHE A 23 5.38 -13.23 -9.00
CA PHE A 23 5.88 -14.45 -8.33
C PHE A 23 7.12 -14.21 -7.45
N GLY A 24 7.41 -12.97 -7.08
CA GLY A 24 8.66 -12.58 -6.41
C GLY A 24 8.90 -13.29 -5.07
N LEU A 25 7.87 -13.44 -4.24
CA LEU A 25 7.96 -14.13 -2.95
C LEU A 25 8.21 -15.64 -3.12
N GLN A 26 7.65 -16.26 -4.16
CA GLN A 26 7.85 -17.67 -4.47
C GLN A 26 9.27 -17.93 -4.98
N VAL A 27 9.84 -17.00 -5.76
CA VAL A 27 11.25 -17.06 -6.19
C VAL A 27 12.20 -16.82 -5.00
N ALA A 28 11.88 -15.86 -4.12
CA ALA A 28 12.63 -15.61 -2.90
C ALA A 28 12.69 -16.84 -1.97
N ARG A 29 11.58 -17.59 -1.86
CA ARG A 29 11.56 -18.87 -1.16
C ARG A 29 12.47 -19.90 -1.83
N LEU A 30 12.45 -19.98 -3.16
CA LEU A 30 13.34 -20.86 -3.93
C LEU A 30 14.82 -20.51 -3.71
N ALA A 31 15.13 -19.23 -3.50
CA ALA A 31 16.47 -18.72 -3.18
C ALA A 31 16.92 -18.98 -1.73
N GLY A 32 16.09 -19.63 -0.90
CA GLY A 32 16.44 -19.99 0.47
C GLY A 32 16.32 -18.86 1.50
N ILE A 33 15.55 -17.80 1.19
CA ILE A 33 15.30 -16.74 2.17
C ILE A 33 14.55 -17.29 3.39
N PRO A 34 14.96 -16.94 4.64
CA PRO A 34 14.33 -17.46 5.85
C PRO A 34 12.82 -17.18 5.92
N ALA A 35 12.07 -18.15 6.45
CA ALA A 35 10.63 -18.06 6.67
C ALA A 35 10.16 -16.77 7.40
N PRO A 36 10.81 -16.27 8.47
CA PRO A 36 10.37 -15.03 9.13
C PRO A 36 10.49 -13.80 8.22
N VAL A 37 11.51 -13.75 7.35
CA VAL A 37 11.69 -12.64 6.39
C VAL A 37 10.61 -12.68 5.32
N LEU A 38 10.28 -13.87 4.81
CA LEU A 38 9.19 -14.05 3.85
C LEU A 38 7.83 -13.69 4.43
N ALA A 39 7.60 -13.96 5.73
CA ALA A 39 6.38 -13.57 6.43
C ALA A 39 6.24 -12.04 6.50
N ALA A 40 7.29 -11.35 6.96
CA ALA A 40 7.32 -9.88 7.02
C ALA A 40 7.13 -9.24 5.63
N ALA A 41 7.78 -9.79 4.60
CA ALA A 41 7.61 -9.30 3.23
C ALA A 41 6.17 -9.48 2.71
N ARG A 42 5.49 -10.57 3.10
CA ARG A 42 4.10 -10.82 2.73
C ARG A 42 3.12 -9.87 3.44
N GLU A 43 3.38 -9.53 4.70
CA GLU A 43 2.61 -8.49 5.40
C GLU A 43 2.80 -7.14 4.73
N LYS A 44 4.04 -6.76 4.41
CA LYS A 44 4.30 -5.50 3.73
C LYS A 44 3.65 -5.42 2.35
N LEU A 45 3.65 -6.51 1.60
CA LEU A 45 2.96 -6.60 0.32
C LEU A 45 1.45 -6.32 0.47
N ARG A 46 0.81 -6.88 1.49
CA ARG A 46 -0.62 -6.63 1.76
C ARG A 46 -0.91 -5.17 2.04
N GLU A 47 -0.06 -4.49 2.80
CA GLU A 47 -0.20 -3.04 3.06
C GLU A 47 -0.11 -2.24 1.76
N LEU A 48 0.87 -2.55 0.90
CA LEU A 48 1.08 -1.83 -0.36
C LEU A 48 -0.03 -2.10 -1.37
N GLU A 49 -0.53 -3.33 -1.46
CA GLU A 49 -1.66 -3.69 -2.33
C GLU A 49 -2.98 -3.06 -1.87
N GLN A 50 -3.14 -2.81 -0.57
CA GLN A 50 -4.29 -2.07 -0.04
C GLN A 50 -4.25 -0.58 -0.44
N GLY A 51 -3.06 0.04 -0.44
CA GLY A 51 -2.88 1.41 -0.91
C GLY A 51 -2.98 1.57 -2.44
N ALA A 52 -2.73 0.50 -3.20
CA ALA A 52 -2.77 0.51 -4.67
C ALA A 52 -4.17 0.21 -5.28
N ARG A 53 -5.21 0.07 -4.45
CA ARG A 53 -6.58 -0.29 -4.88
C ARG A 53 -7.41 0.86 -5.47
N GLU A 54 -6.85 2.04 -5.67
CA GLU A 54 -7.50 3.03 -6.54
C GLU A 54 -7.39 2.57 -8.01
N PRO A 55 -8.51 2.54 -8.77
CA PRO A 55 -8.57 1.86 -10.04
C PRO A 55 -7.81 2.64 -11.11
N THR A 56 -6.61 2.18 -11.47
CA THR A 56 -5.97 2.59 -12.73
C THR A 56 -6.72 1.97 -13.90
N VAL A 57 -7.53 2.81 -14.56
CA VAL A 57 -8.26 2.59 -15.81
C VAL A 57 -7.34 2.01 -16.92
N PRO A 58 -7.83 1.12 -17.81
CA PRO A 58 -6.99 0.51 -18.85
C PRO A 58 -6.38 1.56 -19.79
N THR A 59 -5.06 1.49 -19.95
CA THR A 59 -4.27 2.35 -20.82
C THR A 59 -4.67 2.16 -22.29
N ARG A 60 -5.27 3.19 -22.88
CA ARG A 60 -5.45 3.36 -24.32
C ARG A 60 -4.21 4.09 -24.87
N PRO A 61 -3.65 3.74 -26.04
CA PRO A 61 -2.47 4.40 -26.56
C PRO A 61 -2.85 5.76 -27.16
N GLY A 62 -2.55 6.83 -26.43
CA GLY A 62 -2.69 8.24 -26.83
C GLY A 62 -1.66 9.07 -26.07
N PRO A 63 -1.26 10.25 -26.59
CA PRO A 63 -0.07 10.95 -26.11
C PRO A 63 -0.26 11.41 -24.67
N SER A 64 0.59 10.89 -23.80
CA SER A 64 0.82 11.29 -22.41
C SER A 64 -0.41 11.24 -21.49
N PRO A 65 -0.67 10.14 -20.76
CA PRO A 65 -1.39 10.27 -19.51
C PRO A 65 -0.49 11.11 -18.59
N ALA A 66 -1.05 12.16 -17.99
CA ALA A 66 -0.42 12.82 -16.85
C ALA A 66 -0.13 11.74 -15.82
N GLN A 67 1.14 11.37 -15.74
CA GLN A 67 1.64 10.38 -14.80
C GLN A 67 1.34 10.97 -13.42
N VAL A 68 0.42 10.33 -12.68
CA VAL A 68 0.20 10.71 -11.28
C VAL A 68 1.53 10.46 -10.60
N ASP A 69 2.12 11.53 -10.08
CA ASP A 69 3.44 11.49 -9.48
C ASP A 69 3.39 10.48 -8.32
N LEU A 70 4.14 9.38 -8.43
CA LEU A 70 4.19 8.35 -7.39
C LEU A 70 4.68 8.92 -6.04
N PHE A 71 5.26 10.13 -6.09
CA PHE A 71 5.72 10.91 -4.96
C PHE A 71 4.83 12.13 -4.65
N SER A 72 3.73 12.37 -5.38
CA SER A 72 2.71 13.28 -4.85
C SER A 72 2.02 12.54 -3.72
N ALA A 73 2.52 12.75 -2.50
CA ALA A 73 1.80 12.37 -1.30
C ALA A 73 0.36 12.87 -1.47
N ALA A 74 -0.61 11.97 -1.27
CA ALA A 74 -2.00 12.37 -1.15
C ALA A 74 -2.04 13.57 -0.17
N PRO A 75 -2.82 14.61 -0.46
CA PRO A 75 -2.92 15.76 0.43
C PRO A 75 -3.17 15.23 1.85
N PRO A 76 -2.35 15.66 2.84
CA PRO A 76 -2.40 15.10 4.18
C PRO A 76 -3.82 15.19 4.71
N HIS A 77 -4.26 14.13 5.38
CA HIS A 77 -5.60 14.09 5.97
C HIS A 77 -5.77 15.30 6.90
N PRO A 78 -6.92 15.99 6.91
CA PRO A 78 -7.12 17.22 7.69
C PRO A 78 -6.80 17.04 9.19
N VAL A 79 -7.01 15.85 9.74
CA VAL A 79 -6.62 15.50 11.11
C VAL A 79 -5.12 15.55 11.36
N VAL A 80 -4.28 15.18 10.39
CA VAL A 80 -2.82 15.24 10.54
C VAL A 80 -2.39 16.69 10.71
N SER A 81 -2.90 17.60 9.87
CA SER A 81 -2.63 19.04 10.01
C SER A 81 -3.17 19.61 11.33
N ALA A 82 -4.37 19.20 11.74
CA ALA A 82 -4.94 19.61 13.02
C ALA A 82 -4.13 19.12 14.24
N MET A 83 -3.45 17.98 14.13
CA MET A 83 -2.57 17.46 15.17
C MET A 83 -1.22 18.17 15.21
N GLU A 84 -0.67 18.59 14.07
CA GLU A 84 0.59 19.36 14.01
C GLU A 84 0.46 20.75 14.66
N GLU A 85 -0.72 21.36 14.57
CA GLU A 85 -1.02 22.66 15.17
C GLU A 85 -1.38 22.58 16.66
N LEU A 86 -1.69 21.38 17.18
CA LEU A 86 -2.15 21.21 18.55
C LEU A 86 -0.99 21.32 19.54
N GLN A 87 -1.14 22.13 20.59
CA GLN A 87 -0.21 22.24 21.71
C GLN A 87 -0.77 21.50 22.93
N PRO A 88 -0.36 20.24 23.21
CA PRO A 88 -0.99 19.43 24.26
C PRO A 88 -0.74 19.96 25.67
N ASP A 89 0.43 20.58 25.88
CA ASP A 89 0.86 21.09 27.18
C ASP A 89 0.03 22.29 27.67
N ASP A 90 -0.63 23.00 26.75
CA ASP A 90 -1.49 24.15 27.04
C ASP A 90 -2.97 23.76 27.25
N LEU A 91 -3.30 22.46 27.14
CA LEU A 91 -4.67 21.98 27.28
C LEU A 91 -4.94 21.46 28.68
N THR A 92 -6.11 21.83 29.21
CA THR A 92 -6.65 21.12 30.38
C THR A 92 -7.11 19.72 29.99
N PRO A 93 -7.17 18.76 30.94
CA PRO A 93 -7.62 17.39 30.65
C PRO A 93 -8.99 17.31 29.97
N ARG A 94 -9.91 18.22 30.30
CA ARG A 94 -11.24 18.29 29.66
C ARG A 94 -11.15 18.76 28.21
N GLN A 95 -10.34 19.78 27.93
CA GLN A 95 -10.15 20.31 26.57
C GLN A 95 -9.42 19.30 25.69
N ALA A 96 -8.43 18.59 26.21
CA ALA A 96 -7.76 17.51 25.50
C ALA A 96 -8.76 16.42 25.08
N LEU A 97 -9.64 15.99 26.00
CA LEU A 97 -10.67 15.01 25.70
C LEU A 97 -11.66 15.50 24.63
N GLU A 98 -12.09 16.76 24.70
CA GLU A 98 -12.98 17.38 23.73
C GLU A 98 -12.33 17.42 22.33
N LYS A 99 -11.06 17.81 22.24
CA LYS A 99 -10.27 17.77 21.00
C LYS A 99 -10.14 16.37 20.41
N LEU A 100 -9.96 15.34 21.24
CA LEU A 100 -9.92 13.96 20.74
C LEU A 100 -11.24 13.51 20.10
N TYR A 101 -12.38 13.93 20.66
CA TYR A 101 -13.68 13.66 20.05
C TYR A 101 -13.90 14.42 18.75
N GLU A 102 -13.47 15.68 18.67
CA GLU A 102 -13.50 16.48 17.42
C GLU A 102 -12.68 15.80 16.32
N LEU A 103 -11.44 15.39 16.63
CA LEU A 103 -10.56 14.71 15.67
C LEU A 103 -11.13 13.37 15.21
N LYS A 104 -11.76 12.62 16.11
CA LYS A 104 -12.42 11.36 15.74
C LYS A 104 -13.60 11.59 14.78
N GLY A 105 -14.38 12.65 14.97
CA GLY A 105 -15.48 12.98 14.06
C GLY A 105 -15.04 13.46 12.66
N GLN A 106 -13.77 13.84 12.51
CA GLN A 106 -13.18 14.21 11.22
C GLN A 106 -12.55 13.03 10.48
N LEU A 107 -12.49 11.84 11.10
CA LEU A 107 -11.97 10.60 10.51
C LEU A 107 -13.05 9.79 9.75
N ASP A 108 -14.33 10.12 9.95
CA ASP A 108 -15.49 9.53 9.26
C ASP A 108 -15.71 10.19 7.88
#